data_AF-A0A2J8ACB4-F1
#
_entry.id   AF-A0A2J8ACB4-F1
#
_cell.length_a   1.000
_cell.length_b   1.000
_cell.length_c   1.000
_cell.angle_alpha   90.00
_cell.angle_beta   90.00
_cell.angle_gamma   90.00
#
_symmetry.space_group_name_H-M   'P 1'
#
loop_
_entity.id
_entity.type
_entity.pdbx_description
1 polymer ?
#
loop_
_entity_poly.entity_id
_entity_poly.type
_entity_poly.pdbx_seq_one_letter_code
_entity_poly.pdbx_strand_id
1 'polypeptide(L)'
;MRARRMVLEYHGTRRSLKEFVDLKDALSGLSNRYLAAKSKGYATTTNNRAKDLMIVGGKPLNVSSLSFIFTSSSCGRTLGKLPISVVNQRWLGAGAAATTATMQLYHSVCSYNKLRFPTELNRVYGPIDLPCKGTSSKGDYALDTGCDDPELFALWDAAKKHLQKNDPAVFASLASFRRKVMFFPFATCDWAGLVSAGCMALANVGCPGSDDCTTWMAPGVDDTSVDLSIVLHELAHNIGLAHSGRVVCDSASCQLDQYGDLTDFMGAGGPNDPNGLLCLSAPQAYKAGWSSPINGGEVKFTDLAIGGAFDDNKFVLPAAALRQVVRWCHVRVRQPKTPTPGFDSGLGDDYNGRVFVHEFNETADNKPSDQRKPPLIQGILDVKDSAGKSPILKGTWGVLPDTFTYGSVANKNAFRIRRVMMTRPPCCKRALCPACVDARPSTPTTH
;
A
#
# COMPACT_ATOMS: atom_id res chain seq x y z
N MET A 1 20.16 27.91 -2.52
CA MET A 1 19.53 27.99 -3.87
C MET A 1 19.64 26.69 -4.68
N ARG A 2 20.73 25.89 -4.59
CA ARG A 2 20.87 24.61 -5.34
C ARG A 2 19.94 23.46 -4.91
N ALA A 3 19.54 23.37 -3.64
CA ALA A 3 18.65 22.30 -3.15
C ALA A 3 17.18 22.42 -3.62
N ARG A 4 16.73 23.61 -4.04
CA ARG A 4 15.36 23.83 -4.53
C ARG A 4 15.13 23.36 -5.98
N ARG A 5 16.20 23.17 -6.76
CA ARG A 5 16.10 22.78 -8.17
C ARG A 5 15.95 21.25 -8.36
N MET A 6 16.51 20.46 -7.44
CA MET A 6 16.46 18.99 -7.53
C MET A 6 15.05 18.40 -7.30
N VAL A 7 14.18 19.07 -6.53
CA VAL A 7 12.81 18.58 -6.29
C VAL A 7 11.91 18.74 -7.53
N LEU A 8 12.22 19.67 -8.43
CA LEU A 8 11.43 19.91 -9.65
C LEU A 8 11.93 19.13 -10.87
N GLU A 9 13.18 18.65 -10.86
CA GLU A 9 13.78 17.95 -12.02
C GLU A 9 13.72 16.42 -11.91
N TYR A 10 13.52 15.84 -10.70
CA TYR A 10 13.66 14.38 -10.48
C TYR A 10 12.47 13.49 -10.94
N HIS A 11 11.35 14.06 -11.42
CA HIS A 11 10.16 13.26 -11.76
C HIS A 11 9.64 13.39 -13.19
N GLY A 12 10.38 14.02 -14.12
CA GLY A 12 9.92 14.16 -15.52
C GLY A 12 8.59 14.90 -15.68
N THR A 13 8.02 15.41 -14.59
CA THR A 13 6.82 16.23 -14.54
C THR A 13 7.30 17.64 -14.28
N ARG A 14 7.43 18.45 -15.34
CA ARG A 14 7.68 19.89 -15.23
C ARG A 14 6.45 20.54 -14.58
N ARG A 15 6.34 20.48 -13.26
CA ARG A 15 5.45 21.39 -12.53
C ARG A 15 6.10 22.76 -12.55
N SER A 16 5.37 23.77 -12.99
CA SER A 16 5.93 25.11 -13.04
C SER A 16 6.16 25.62 -11.62
N LEU A 17 7.22 26.40 -11.41
CA LEU A 17 7.48 27.07 -10.14
C LEU A 17 6.25 27.87 -9.67
N LYS A 18 5.45 28.35 -10.62
CA LYS A 18 4.18 29.04 -10.38
C LYS A 18 3.12 28.14 -9.73
N GLU A 19 2.95 26.90 -10.17
CA GLU A 19 1.97 25.96 -9.57
C GLU A 19 2.34 25.58 -8.13
N PHE A 20 3.64 25.49 -7.84
CA PHE A 20 4.11 25.28 -6.47
C PHE A 20 3.88 26.51 -5.59
N VAL A 21 4.08 27.71 -6.14
CA VAL A 21 3.80 28.98 -5.44
C VAL A 21 2.30 29.14 -5.21
N ASP A 22 1.44 28.85 -6.19
CA ASP A 22 -0.01 28.97 -6.07
C ASP A 22 -0.58 27.96 -5.02
N LEU A 23 -0.02 26.74 -4.95
CA LEU A 23 -0.36 25.78 -3.89
C LEU A 23 0.16 26.22 -2.51
N LYS A 24 1.39 26.75 -2.45
CA LYS A 24 1.97 27.29 -1.21
C LYS A 24 1.17 28.48 -0.70
N ASP A 25 0.72 29.35 -1.58
CA ASP A 25 -0.03 30.56 -1.23
C ASP A 25 -1.43 30.19 -0.74
N ALA A 26 -2.10 29.22 -1.39
CA ALA A 26 -3.34 28.63 -0.91
C ALA A 26 -3.21 27.98 0.49
N LEU A 27 -2.09 27.31 0.77
CA LEU A 27 -1.82 26.71 2.08
C LEU A 27 -1.41 27.74 3.14
N SER A 28 -0.71 28.81 2.76
CA SER A 28 -0.31 29.88 3.68
C SER A 28 -1.48 30.77 4.11
N GLY A 29 -2.51 30.92 3.25
CA GLY A 29 -3.76 31.56 3.60
C GLY A 29 -4.59 30.79 4.65
N LEU A 30 -4.43 29.46 4.70
CA LEU A 30 -5.05 28.59 5.70
C LEU A 30 -4.26 28.58 7.02
N SER A 31 -2.93 28.67 6.96
CA SER A 31 -2.04 28.67 8.12
C SER A 31 -2.19 29.91 9.02
N ASN A 32 -2.56 31.07 8.47
CA ASN A 32 -2.59 32.33 9.22
C ASN A 32 -3.89 32.58 10.02
N ARG A 33 -4.89 31.67 9.95
CA ARG A 33 -6.15 31.84 10.69
C ARG A 33 -6.34 30.95 11.91
N TYR A 34 -5.47 29.96 12.15
CA TYR A 34 -5.70 28.94 13.20
C TYR A 34 -4.44 28.39 13.89
N LEU A 35 -3.43 29.21 14.20
CA LEU A 35 -2.27 28.76 14.99
C LEU A 35 -2.25 29.36 16.39
N ALA A 36 -3.00 28.71 17.29
CA ALA A 36 -2.63 28.61 18.71
C ALA A 36 -2.90 27.18 19.21
N ALA A 37 -2.51 26.15 18.44
CA ALA A 37 -2.35 24.81 18.97
C ALA A 37 -0.87 24.61 19.31
N LYS A 38 -0.51 24.71 20.59
CA LYS A 38 0.79 24.24 21.08
C LYS A 38 0.90 22.75 20.73
N SER A 39 1.75 22.38 19.77
CA SER A 39 2.14 20.99 19.58
C SER A 39 2.78 20.51 20.88
N LYS A 40 2.08 19.66 21.65
CA LYS A 40 2.71 18.95 22.74
C LYS A 40 3.83 18.12 22.13
N GLY A 41 5.05 18.31 22.64
CA GLY A 41 6.23 17.62 22.15
C GLY A 41 6.00 16.12 22.07
N TYR A 42 6.42 15.52 20.96
CA TYR A 42 6.48 14.07 20.83
C TYR A 42 7.26 13.52 22.02
N ALA A 43 6.59 12.72 22.84
CA ALA A 43 7.24 11.98 23.89
C ALA A 43 8.32 11.10 23.24
N THR A 44 9.58 11.37 23.55
CA THR A 44 10.70 10.46 23.31
C THR A 44 10.51 9.27 24.23
N THR A 45 9.65 8.34 23.86
CA THR A 45 9.57 7.04 24.51
C THR A 45 10.78 6.23 24.06
N THR A 46 11.53 5.76 25.05
CA THR A 46 12.59 4.76 24.97
C THR A 46 12.35 3.76 23.83
N ASN A 47 13.35 3.62 22.95
CA ASN A 47 13.37 2.78 21.76
C ASN A 47 12.77 1.38 21.98
N ASN A 48 11.45 1.26 21.85
CA ASN A 48 10.78 -0.02 21.66
C ASN A 48 11.14 -0.44 20.23
N ARG A 49 12.07 -1.40 20.15
CA ARG A 49 12.82 -1.94 19.00
C ARG A 49 11.97 -2.53 17.85
N ALA A 50 10.70 -2.15 17.74
CA ALA A 50 9.77 -2.65 16.75
C ALA A 50 9.69 -1.71 15.55
N LYS A 51 9.90 -2.30 14.36
CA LYS A 51 9.61 -1.82 13.00
C LYS A 51 10.76 -1.10 12.26
N ASP A 52 11.39 -1.86 11.37
CA ASP A 52 12.25 -1.41 10.27
C ASP A 52 11.46 -0.95 9.01
N LEU A 53 10.12 -1.00 9.01
CA LEU A 53 9.25 -0.38 7.98
C LEU A 53 8.45 0.82 8.47
N MET A 54 8.55 1.18 9.76
CA MET A 54 7.95 2.40 10.27
C MET A 54 9.00 3.50 10.29
N ILE A 55 8.79 4.54 9.48
CA ILE A 55 9.77 5.60 9.35
C ILE A 55 9.76 6.49 10.58
N VAL A 56 10.77 6.30 11.42
CA VAL A 56 11.05 7.19 12.55
C VAL A 56 12.07 8.25 12.10
N GLY A 57 11.67 9.51 12.13
CA GLY A 57 12.57 10.64 11.85
C GLY A 57 12.84 10.95 10.37
N GLY A 58 12.03 10.44 9.45
CA GLY A 58 12.03 10.84 8.03
C GLY A 58 13.19 10.34 7.18
N LYS A 59 14.06 9.48 7.71
CA LYS A 59 15.16 8.86 6.94
C LYS A 59 14.68 7.57 6.24
N PRO A 60 15.16 7.29 5.03
CA PRO A 60 14.92 6.00 4.40
C PRO A 60 15.44 4.85 5.26
N LEU A 61 14.68 3.76 5.34
CA LEU A 61 15.07 2.53 6.03
C LEU A 61 15.35 1.43 5.03
N ASN A 62 16.37 0.63 5.32
CA ASN A 62 16.65 -0.57 4.54
C ASN A 62 15.87 -1.74 5.13
N VAL A 63 15.08 -2.38 4.28
CA VAL A 63 14.35 -3.61 4.56
C VAL A 63 15.32 -4.79 4.50
N SER A 64 15.31 -5.65 5.52
CA SER A 64 16.03 -6.91 5.51
C SER A 64 15.06 -8.11 5.50
N SER A 65 15.42 -9.14 4.73
CA SER A 65 14.67 -10.39 4.66
C SER A 65 15.58 -11.58 4.30
N LEU A 66 15.22 -12.75 4.79
CA LEU A 66 15.73 -14.03 4.31
C LEU A 66 14.56 -14.82 3.75
N SER A 67 14.70 -15.33 2.54
CA SER A 67 13.70 -16.15 1.88
C SER A 67 14.23 -17.57 1.70
N PHE A 68 13.41 -18.58 1.97
CA PHE A 68 13.80 -19.99 1.92
C PHE A 68 12.82 -20.75 1.04
N ILE A 69 13.33 -21.44 0.03
CA ILE A 69 12.55 -22.27 -0.87
C ILE A 69 12.75 -23.72 -0.44
N PHE A 70 11.67 -24.40 -0.10
CA PHE A 70 11.72 -25.76 0.38
C PHE A 70 11.20 -26.75 -0.65
N THR A 71 11.64 -27.99 -0.48
CA THR A 71 11.18 -29.17 -1.19
C THR A 71 11.05 -30.31 -0.18
N SER A 72 10.28 -31.33 -0.51
CA SER A 72 10.27 -32.59 0.23
C SER A 72 10.30 -33.76 -0.74
N SER A 73 11.51 -34.28 -0.95
CA SER A 73 11.75 -35.46 -1.78
C SER A 73 10.91 -36.66 -1.33
N SER A 74 10.81 -36.88 -0.02
CA SER A 74 10.10 -38.01 0.58
C SER A 74 8.57 -38.02 0.42
N CYS A 75 7.93 -36.88 0.14
CA CYS A 75 6.51 -36.86 -0.28
C CYS A 75 6.30 -36.41 -1.73
N GLY A 76 7.38 -36.37 -2.53
CA GLY A 76 7.30 -35.99 -3.95
C GLY A 76 6.83 -34.55 -4.18
N ARG A 77 7.01 -33.66 -3.22
CA ARG A 77 6.56 -32.27 -3.29
C ARG A 77 7.74 -31.36 -3.58
N THR A 78 7.76 -30.73 -4.75
CA THR A 78 8.86 -29.84 -5.17
C THR A 78 8.32 -28.55 -5.76
N LEU A 79 9.01 -27.43 -5.52
CA LEU A 79 8.78 -26.15 -6.20
C LEU A 79 9.72 -26.00 -7.40
N GLY A 80 9.79 -27.02 -8.26
CA GLY A 80 10.75 -27.07 -9.37
C GLY A 80 10.65 -25.89 -10.35
N LYS A 81 9.47 -25.27 -10.44
CA LYS A 81 9.19 -24.09 -11.28
C LYS A 81 9.42 -22.74 -10.57
N LEU A 82 9.73 -22.75 -9.28
CA LEU A 82 10.15 -21.57 -8.51
C LEU A 82 11.59 -21.74 -7.98
N PRO A 83 12.61 -21.86 -8.86
CA PRO A 83 14.00 -21.85 -8.42
C PRO A 83 14.40 -20.49 -7.83
N ILE A 84 15.56 -20.44 -7.16
CA ILE A 84 16.12 -19.19 -6.59
C ILE A 84 16.13 -18.04 -7.60
N SER A 85 16.44 -18.32 -8.88
CA SER A 85 16.49 -17.29 -9.92
C SER A 85 15.14 -16.61 -10.15
N VAL A 86 14.03 -17.35 -10.12
CA VAL A 86 12.66 -16.81 -10.27
C VAL A 86 12.29 -15.96 -9.06
N VAL A 87 12.61 -16.41 -7.84
CA VAL A 87 12.35 -15.62 -6.64
C VAL A 87 13.22 -14.34 -6.63
N ASN A 88 14.50 -14.43 -7.01
CA ASN A 88 15.39 -13.27 -7.14
C ASN A 88 14.92 -12.27 -8.20
N GLN A 89 14.36 -12.73 -9.32
CA GLN A 89 13.73 -11.85 -10.31
C GLN A 89 12.60 -11.02 -9.67
N ARG A 90 11.75 -11.67 -8.87
CA ARG A 90 10.61 -11.00 -8.19
C ARG A 90 11.04 -10.17 -6.98
N TRP A 91 12.16 -10.48 -6.32
CA TRP A 91 12.66 -9.70 -5.18
C TRP A 91 13.46 -8.47 -5.63
N LEU A 92 14.46 -8.71 -6.48
CA LEU A 92 15.55 -7.79 -6.78
C LEU A 92 15.51 -7.26 -8.22
N GLY A 93 14.59 -7.74 -9.05
CA GLY A 93 14.54 -7.40 -10.48
C GLY A 93 15.70 -7.98 -11.30
N ALA A 94 16.48 -8.89 -10.73
CA ALA A 94 17.65 -9.46 -11.38
C ALA A 94 17.27 -10.25 -12.63
N GLY A 95 17.51 -9.69 -13.82
CA GLY A 95 17.13 -10.29 -15.10
C GLY A 95 15.65 -10.14 -15.48
N ALA A 96 14.87 -9.38 -14.71
CA ALA A 96 13.49 -9.03 -15.06
C ALA A 96 13.45 -7.83 -16.02
N ALA A 97 12.37 -7.70 -16.79
CA ALA A 97 12.13 -6.48 -17.56
C ALA A 97 11.95 -5.30 -16.60
N ALA A 98 12.37 -4.09 -17.00
CA ALA A 98 12.21 -2.87 -16.20
C ALA A 98 10.74 -2.56 -15.84
N THR A 99 9.80 -3.15 -16.59
CA THR A 99 8.37 -3.03 -16.37
C THR A 99 7.83 -4.01 -15.33
N THR A 100 8.61 -5.00 -14.87
CA THR A 100 8.14 -6.05 -13.97
C THR A 100 8.07 -5.55 -12.53
N ALA A 101 6.95 -5.79 -11.86
CA ALA A 101 6.82 -5.56 -10.42
C ALA A 101 7.81 -6.42 -9.64
N THR A 102 8.49 -5.81 -8.67
CA THR A 102 9.43 -6.49 -7.77
C THR A 102 9.21 -6.01 -6.34
N MET A 103 9.67 -6.78 -5.35
CA MET A 103 9.66 -6.35 -3.95
C MET A 103 10.43 -5.03 -3.77
N GLN A 104 11.54 -4.86 -4.47
CA GLN A 104 12.30 -3.60 -4.46
C GLN A 104 11.48 -2.42 -5.00
N LEU A 105 10.77 -2.61 -6.09
CA LEU A 105 9.94 -1.56 -6.67
C LEU A 105 8.73 -1.26 -5.78
N TYR A 106 8.07 -2.29 -5.24
CA TYR A 106 6.96 -2.13 -4.30
C TYR A 106 7.36 -1.31 -3.08
N HIS A 107 8.46 -1.67 -2.41
CA HIS A 107 8.95 -0.92 -1.26
C HIS A 107 9.30 0.51 -1.64
N SER A 108 10.05 0.74 -2.72
CA SER A 108 10.45 2.11 -3.10
C SER A 108 9.28 2.98 -3.57
N VAL A 109 8.39 2.47 -4.42
CA VAL A 109 7.28 3.24 -4.97
C VAL A 109 6.17 3.45 -3.95
N CYS A 110 5.67 2.38 -3.32
CA CYS A 110 4.52 2.47 -2.41
C CYS A 110 4.86 3.15 -1.08
N SER A 111 6.14 3.19 -0.69
CA SER A 111 6.58 3.94 0.49
C SER A 111 7.10 5.36 0.19
N TYR A 112 7.03 5.83 -1.05
CA TYR A 112 7.59 7.13 -1.46
C TYR A 112 9.10 7.26 -1.19
N ASN A 113 9.87 6.23 -1.55
CA ASN A 113 11.31 6.07 -1.35
C ASN A 113 11.77 6.06 0.11
N LYS A 114 10.83 5.88 1.04
CA LYS A 114 11.15 5.80 2.46
C LYS A 114 11.64 4.41 2.87
N LEU A 115 11.37 3.39 2.07
CA LEU A 115 11.89 2.04 2.23
C LEU A 115 12.74 1.65 1.02
N ARG A 116 13.84 0.97 1.30
CA ARG A 116 14.78 0.44 0.31
C ARG A 116 14.92 -1.05 0.54
N PHE A 117 14.99 -1.82 -0.54
CA PHE A 117 15.13 -3.28 -0.49
C PHE A 117 16.47 -3.68 -1.11
N PRO A 118 17.60 -3.43 -0.42
CA PRO A 118 18.92 -3.64 -1.00
C PRO A 118 19.26 -5.13 -1.08
N THR A 119 19.92 -5.54 -2.15
CA THR A 119 20.29 -6.94 -2.41
C THR A 119 21.10 -7.57 -1.28
N GLU A 120 22.02 -6.83 -0.67
CA GLU A 120 22.89 -7.33 0.38
C GLU A 120 22.16 -7.71 1.68
N LEU A 121 20.95 -7.17 1.90
CA LEU A 121 20.10 -7.45 3.06
C LEU A 121 18.89 -8.34 2.74
N ASN A 122 18.74 -8.78 1.49
CA ASN A 122 17.60 -9.56 1.03
C ASN A 122 18.09 -10.78 0.26
N ARG A 123 18.21 -11.92 0.95
CA ARG A 123 18.83 -13.14 0.43
C ARG A 123 17.81 -14.27 0.25
N VAL A 124 18.01 -15.09 -0.77
CA VAL A 124 17.17 -16.25 -1.08
C VAL A 124 18.02 -17.52 -1.01
N TYR A 125 17.55 -18.53 -0.27
CA TYR A 125 18.18 -19.83 -0.11
C TYR A 125 17.26 -20.94 -0.63
N GLY A 126 17.85 -22.03 -1.12
CA GLY A 126 17.13 -23.23 -1.49
C GLY A 126 17.67 -23.92 -2.75
N PRO A 127 17.01 -25.00 -3.22
CA PRO A 127 15.97 -25.72 -2.49
C PRO A 127 16.53 -26.35 -1.19
N ILE A 128 15.74 -26.30 -0.11
CA ILE A 128 16.04 -26.97 1.17
C ILE A 128 15.13 -28.19 1.27
N ASP A 129 15.72 -29.38 1.30
CA ASP A 129 14.95 -30.62 1.45
C ASP A 129 14.56 -30.85 2.92
N LEU A 130 13.26 -30.97 3.17
CA LEU A 130 12.68 -31.29 4.48
C LEU A 130 11.97 -32.64 4.36
N PRO A 131 12.26 -33.64 5.21
CA PRO A 131 11.49 -34.89 5.24
C PRO A 131 10.00 -34.63 5.42
N CYS A 132 9.15 -35.49 4.89
CA CYS A 132 7.70 -35.33 4.93
C CYS A 132 7.18 -35.37 6.38
N LYS A 133 7.78 -36.23 7.20
CA LYS A 133 7.42 -36.43 8.60
C LYS A 133 8.66 -36.33 9.48
N GLY A 134 8.49 -35.81 10.69
CA GLY A 134 9.55 -35.71 11.67
C GLY A 134 9.11 -34.93 12.90
N THR A 135 10.07 -34.38 13.63
CA THR A 135 9.82 -33.58 14.83
C THR A 135 10.43 -32.19 14.68
N SER A 136 9.64 -31.17 15.02
CA SER A 136 10.01 -29.75 15.07
C SER A 136 10.14 -29.28 16.52
N SER A 137 10.53 -28.02 16.70
CA SER A 137 10.46 -27.33 18.00
C SER A 137 9.05 -27.18 18.58
N LYS A 138 7.99 -27.48 17.81
CA LYS A 138 6.59 -27.38 18.23
C LYS A 138 5.87 -28.74 18.32
N GLY A 139 6.58 -29.84 18.07
CA GLY A 139 6.02 -31.20 18.10
C GLY A 139 6.25 -31.95 16.80
N ASP A 140 5.62 -33.12 16.70
CA ASP A 140 5.68 -33.94 15.50
C ASP A 140 4.90 -33.29 14.35
N TYR A 141 5.46 -33.34 13.15
CA TYR A 141 4.90 -32.73 11.95
C TYR A 141 4.73 -33.77 10.83
N ALA A 142 3.76 -33.52 9.96
CA ALA A 142 3.48 -34.30 8.75
C ALA A 142 3.04 -33.37 7.60
N LEU A 143 3.98 -32.98 6.73
CA LEU A 143 3.78 -31.98 5.67
C LEU A 143 2.79 -32.41 4.57
N ASP A 144 2.48 -33.71 4.50
CA ASP A 144 1.51 -34.30 3.58
C ASP A 144 0.05 -34.15 4.03
N THR A 145 -0.18 -33.90 5.32
CA THR A 145 -1.54 -33.84 5.90
C THR A 145 -1.77 -32.67 6.85
N GLY A 146 -0.70 -32.04 7.34
CA GLY A 146 -0.72 -31.00 8.36
C GLY A 146 -0.31 -29.64 7.82
N CYS A 147 -0.71 -28.60 8.55
CA CYS A 147 -0.42 -27.20 8.25
C CYS A 147 -0.45 -26.32 9.51
N ASP A 148 -0.19 -26.92 10.67
CA ASP A 148 -0.28 -26.25 11.96
C ASP A 148 1.12 -25.85 12.44
N ASP A 149 1.21 -25.36 13.68
CA ASP A 149 2.47 -24.94 14.31
C ASP A 149 3.63 -25.95 14.11
N PRO A 150 3.46 -27.28 14.27
CA PRO A 150 4.57 -28.22 14.02
C PRO A 150 5.14 -28.15 12.61
N GLU A 151 4.30 -28.12 11.57
CA GLU A 151 4.75 -28.05 10.18
C GLU A 151 5.40 -26.70 9.86
N LEU A 152 4.77 -25.60 10.31
CA LEU A 152 5.27 -24.25 10.09
C LEU A 152 6.64 -24.03 10.74
N PHE A 153 6.83 -24.53 11.96
CA PHE A 153 8.10 -24.42 12.67
C PHE A 153 9.13 -25.46 12.22
N ALA A 154 8.72 -26.59 11.64
CA ALA A 154 9.66 -27.52 10.98
C ALA A 154 10.43 -26.83 9.84
N LEU A 155 9.74 -26.02 9.03
CA LEU A 155 10.38 -25.20 8.00
C LEU A 155 11.39 -24.24 8.61
N TRP A 156 11.00 -23.52 9.67
CA TRP A 156 11.90 -22.56 10.32
C TRP A 156 13.13 -23.23 10.93
N ASP A 157 12.95 -24.38 11.59
CA ASP A 157 14.04 -25.15 12.16
C ASP A 157 15.02 -25.67 11.10
N ALA A 158 14.50 -26.11 9.95
CA ALA A 158 15.32 -26.51 8.82
C ALA A 158 16.06 -25.34 8.15
N ALA A 159 15.43 -24.17 8.02
CA ALA A 159 16.09 -22.95 7.56
C ALA A 159 17.26 -22.57 8.46
N LYS A 160 17.06 -22.57 9.79
CA LYS A 160 18.13 -22.31 10.76
C LYS A 160 19.30 -23.28 10.62
N LYS A 161 19.02 -24.60 10.55
CA LYS A 161 20.05 -25.63 10.34
C LYS A 161 20.79 -25.44 9.02
N HIS A 162 20.07 -25.09 7.95
CA HIS A 162 20.66 -24.80 6.65
C HIS A 162 21.61 -23.61 6.72
N LEU A 163 21.20 -22.50 7.33
CA LEU A 163 22.06 -21.32 7.50
C LEU A 163 23.27 -21.64 8.37
N GLN A 164 23.08 -22.30 9.51
CA GLN A 164 24.19 -22.67 10.40
C GLN A 164 25.28 -23.48 9.68
N LYS A 165 24.86 -24.34 8.75
CA LYS A 165 25.77 -25.17 7.95
C LYS A 165 26.39 -24.42 6.77
N ASN A 166 25.61 -23.66 6.01
CA ASN A 166 26.00 -23.15 4.69
C ASN A 166 26.32 -21.65 4.64
N ASP A 167 25.77 -20.85 5.55
CA ASP A 167 26.08 -19.42 5.70
C ASP A 167 26.12 -19.06 7.21
N PRO A 168 27.15 -19.52 7.93
CA PRO A 168 27.27 -19.29 9.37
C PRO A 168 27.37 -17.80 9.74
N ALA A 169 27.82 -16.94 8.82
CA ALA A 169 27.87 -15.50 9.03
C ALA A 169 26.46 -14.88 9.06
N VAL A 170 25.57 -15.28 8.15
CA VAL A 170 24.16 -14.87 8.21
C VAL A 170 23.47 -15.49 9.41
N PHE A 171 23.75 -16.76 9.73
CA PHE A 171 23.20 -17.39 10.92
C PHE A 171 23.58 -16.65 12.22
N ALA A 172 24.85 -16.25 12.36
CA ALA A 172 25.33 -15.47 13.51
C ALA A 172 24.67 -14.08 13.61
N SER A 173 24.18 -13.55 12.48
CA SER A 173 23.51 -12.25 12.39
C SER A 173 22.01 -12.37 12.15
N LEU A 174 21.40 -13.53 12.41
CA LEU A 174 20.01 -13.85 12.05
C LEU A 174 19.00 -12.82 12.60
N ALA A 175 19.21 -12.34 13.82
CA ALA A 175 18.35 -11.33 14.46
C ALA A 175 18.36 -9.96 13.72
N SER A 176 19.38 -9.68 12.90
CA SER A 176 19.45 -8.46 12.08
C SER A 176 18.57 -8.54 10.82
N PHE A 177 18.25 -9.75 10.37
CA PHE A 177 17.27 -9.97 9.32
C PHE A 177 15.90 -10.11 9.97
N ARG A 178 15.03 -9.11 9.77
CA ARG A 178 13.76 -9.09 10.50
C ARG A 178 12.77 -10.10 9.93
N ARG A 179 12.65 -10.18 8.60
CA ARG A 179 11.67 -11.03 7.89
C ARG A 179 12.26 -12.36 7.47
N LYS A 180 11.47 -13.42 7.60
CA LYS A 180 11.79 -14.78 7.24
C LYS A 180 10.64 -15.34 6.42
N VAL A 181 10.82 -15.38 5.11
CA VAL A 181 9.79 -15.83 4.18
C VAL A 181 10.08 -17.27 3.78
N MET A 182 9.14 -18.18 3.98
CA MET A 182 9.31 -19.61 3.73
C MET A 182 8.33 -20.04 2.66
N PHE A 183 8.83 -20.58 1.55
CA PHE A 183 8.04 -21.12 0.45
C PHE A 183 8.02 -22.64 0.54
N PHE A 184 6.84 -23.25 0.73
CA PHE A 184 6.70 -24.71 0.76
C PHE A 184 5.40 -25.17 0.06
N PRO A 185 5.44 -26.18 -0.82
CA PRO A 185 4.25 -26.70 -1.49
C PRO A 185 3.47 -27.66 -0.58
N PHE A 186 2.75 -27.12 0.40
CA PHE A 186 1.94 -27.92 1.30
C PHE A 186 0.82 -28.65 0.57
N ALA A 187 0.45 -29.83 1.06
CA ALA A 187 -0.61 -30.63 0.45
C ALA A 187 -2.02 -30.11 0.78
N THR A 188 -2.22 -29.62 2.01
CA THR A 188 -3.54 -29.25 2.55
C THR A 188 -3.38 -28.12 3.56
N CYS A 189 -3.40 -26.86 3.12
CA CYS A 189 -3.51 -25.71 4.02
C CYS A 189 -4.78 -24.92 3.67
N ASP A 190 -5.67 -24.77 4.65
CA ASP A 190 -6.84 -23.87 4.55
C ASP A 190 -6.71 -22.78 5.62
N TRP A 191 -5.74 -21.90 5.44
CA TRP A 191 -5.58 -20.75 6.32
C TRP A 191 -6.63 -19.69 5.93
N ALA A 192 -7.67 -19.58 6.76
CA ALA A 192 -8.67 -18.51 6.79
C ALA A 192 -9.78 -18.49 5.71
N GLY A 193 -10.30 -19.65 5.28
CA GLY A 193 -11.64 -19.70 4.67
C GLY A 193 -11.77 -19.02 3.30
N LEU A 194 -10.64 -18.75 2.64
CA LEU A 194 -10.53 -18.34 1.24
C LEU A 194 -10.27 -19.56 0.34
N VAL A 195 -10.91 -20.69 0.67
CA VAL A 195 -10.84 -21.97 -0.07
C VAL A 195 -11.23 -21.81 -1.55
N SER A 196 -11.97 -20.74 -1.88
CA SER A 196 -12.39 -20.43 -3.26
C SER A 196 -11.38 -19.59 -4.06
N ALA A 197 -10.32 -19.06 -3.43
CA ALA A 197 -9.37 -18.15 -4.06
C ALA A 197 -7.89 -18.58 -4.01
N GLY A 198 -7.56 -19.73 -3.40
CA GLY A 198 -6.18 -20.23 -3.40
C GLY A 198 -5.21 -19.34 -2.60
N CYS A 199 -5.69 -18.63 -1.58
CA CYS A 199 -4.80 -17.91 -0.66
C CYS A 199 -4.10 -18.93 0.24
N MET A 200 -2.82 -19.16 -0.04
CA MET A 200 -1.99 -20.17 0.60
C MET A 200 -0.86 -19.46 1.37
N ALA A 201 -1.20 -18.56 2.30
CA ALA A 201 -0.19 -17.81 3.06
C ALA A 201 -0.63 -17.48 4.49
N LEU A 202 0.36 -17.26 5.37
CA LEU A 202 0.19 -16.91 6.78
C LEU A 202 1.39 -16.11 7.28
N ALA A 203 1.18 -15.22 8.25
CA ALA A 203 2.25 -14.47 8.87
C ALA A 203 2.04 -14.21 10.36
N ASN A 204 3.17 -14.05 11.06
CA ASN A 204 3.15 -13.47 12.40
C ASN A 204 2.69 -12.01 12.33
N VAL A 205 1.74 -11.62 13.17
CA VAL A 205 1.23 -10.25 13.22
C VAL A 205 2.03 -9.40 14.21
N GLY A 206 2.64 -8.32 13.71
CA GLY A 206 3.16 -7.24 14.52
C GLY A 206 4.35 -7.59 15.40
N CYS A 207 5.21 -8.50 14.94
CA CYS A 207 6.31 -9.09 15.70
C CYS A 207 7.21 -8.02 16.35
N PRO A 208 7.06 -7.79 17.67
CA PRO A 208 7.80 -6.76 18.38
C PRO A 208 9.19 -7.28 18.77
N GLY A 209 10.13 -6.36 19.00
CA GLY A 209 11.38 -6.70 19.71
C GLY A 209 12.39 -7.48 18.87
N SER A 210 12.83 -8.66 19.34
CA SER A 210 13.84 -9.55 18.74
C SER A 210 13.25 -10.78 18.07
N ASP A 211 11.93 -10.91 18.07
CA ASP A 211 11.25 -12.11 17.58
C ASP A 211 11.37 -12.25 16.07
N ASP A 212 11.33 -13.50 15.62
CA ASP A 212 11.36 -13.84 14.21
C ASP A 212 10.02 -13.49 13.55
N CYS A 213 10.03 -12.51 12.64
CA CYS A 213 8.89 -12.25 11.77
C CYS A 213 8.87 -13.26 10.63
N THR A 214 8.13 -14.33 10.85
CA THR A 214 7.94 -15.39 9.87
C THR A 214 6.71 -15.12 9.01
N THR A 215 6.86 -15.45 7.74
CA THR A 215 5.81 -15.50 6.74
C THR A 215 5.95 -16.84 6.04
N TRP A 216 4.85 -17.58 5.96
CA TRP A 216 4.76 -18.84 5.26
C TRP A 216 3.93 -18.63 4.00
N MET A 217 4.50 -19.06 2.89
CA MET A 217 3.93 -18.99 1.56
C MET A 217 3.85 -20.41 1.04
N ALA A 218 2.71 -20.75 0.48
CA ALA A 218 2.43 -22.10 0.01
C ALA A 218 2.01 -22.07 -1.46
N PRO A 219 2.90 -21.63 -2.37
CA PRO A 219 2.58 -21.57 -3.79
C PRO A 219 2.25 -22.96 -4.35
N GLY A 220 1.48 -22.99 -5.42
CA GLY A 220 1.22 -24.20 -6.18
C GLY A 220 2.52 -24.80 -6.73
N VAL A 221 2.59 -26.12 -6.79
CA VAL A 221 3.75 -26.85 -7.37
C VAL A 221 4.01 -26.47 -8.83
N ASP A 222 2.97 -26.02 -9.52
CA ASP A 222 3.01 -25.62 -10.93
C ASP A 222 3.23 -24.11 -11.15
N ASP A 223 3.28 -23.31 -10.08
CA ASP A 223 3.46 -21.88 -10.18
C ASP A 223 4.84 -21.54 -10.74
N THR A 224 4.89 -20.60 -11.69
CA THR A 224 6.13 -20.13 -12.33
C THR A 224 6.54 -18.73 -11.85
N SER A 225 5.80 -18.15 -10.92
CA SER A 225 6.10 -16.86 -10.30
C SER A 225 5.51 -16.80 -8.90
N VAL A 226 6.10 -15.97 -8.06
CA VAL A 226 5.53 -15.61 -6.76
C VAL A 226 4.51 -14.48 -6.93
N ASP A 227 3.33 -14.64 -6.32
CA ASP A 227 2.35 -13.56 -6.15
C ASP A 227 2.88 -12.54 -5.14
N LEU A 228 3.24 -11.35 -5.66
CA LEU A 228 3.81 -10.30 -4.82
C LEU A 228 2.76 -9.63 -3.94
N SER A 229 1.50 -9.57 -4.35
CA SER A 229 0.42 -9.00 -3.53
C SER A 229 0.24 -9.80 -2.26
N ILE A 230 0.19 -11.13 -2.37
CA ILE A 230 0.04 -12.01 -1.19
C ILE A 230 1.28 -11.92 -0.31
N VAL A 231 2.49 -11.94 -0.88
CA VAL A 231 3.73 -11.76 -0.08
C VAL A 231 3.71 -10.42 0.66
N LEU A 232 3.28 -9.34 0.01
CA LEU A 232 3.20 -8.02 0.65
C LEU A 232 2.13 -7.96 1.74
N HIS A 233 0.99 -8.61 1.54
CA HIS A 233 -0.06 -8.78 2.55
C HIS A 233 0.53 -9.37 3.83
N GLU A 234 1.22 -10.51 3.69
CA GLU A 234 1.83 -11.20 4.82
C GLU A 234 2.98 -10.41 5.46
N LEU A 235 3.82 -9.76 4.66
CA LEU A 235 4.89 -8.91 5.18
C LEU A 235 4.35 -7.64 5.88
N ALA A 236 3.17 -7.18 5.50
CA ALA A 236 2.49 -6.08 6.16
C ALA A 236 1.88 -6.53 7.49
N HIS A 237 1.41 -7.78 7.61
CA HIS A 237 1.10 -8.38 8.90
C HIS A 237 2.31 -8.42 9.83
N ASN A 238 3.51 -8.75 9.34
CA ASN A 238 4.73 -8.72 10.16
C ASN A 238 5.00 -7.35 10.82
N ILE A 239 4.60 -6.24 10.19
CA ILE A 239 4.71 -4.89 10.80
C ILE A 239 3.45 -4.44 11.55
N GLY A 240 2.49 -5.35 11.69
CA GLY A 240 1.31 -5.22 12.51
C GLY A 240 0.16 -4.51 11.83
N LEU A 241 0.11 -4.48 10.49
CA LEU A 241 -1.10 -4.04 9.81
C LEU A 241 -2.21 -5.08 9.99
N ALA A 242 -3.45 -4.60 10.15
CA ALA A 242 -4.63 -5.44 10.08
C ALA A 242 -5.09 -5.58 8.63
N HIS A 243 -6.08 -6.44 8.35
CA HIS A 243 -6.72 -6.45 7.03
C HIS A 243 -7.34 -5.08 6.69
N SER A 244 -7.66 -4.82 5.43
CA SER A 244 -8.46 -3.68 4.98
C SER A 244 -9.83 -4.19 4.53
N GLY A 245 -10.86 -3.87 5.29
CA GLY A 245 -12.17 -4.47 5.15
C GLY A 245 -13.26 -3.50 4.70
N ARG A 246 -14.48 -4.01 4.63
CA ARG A 246 -15.71 -3.22 4.46
C ARG A 246 -16.87 -3.86 5.21
N VAL A 247 -17.92 -3.08 5.44
CA VAL A 247 -19.20 -3.65 5.90
C VAL A 247 -20.05 -3.99 4.68
N VAL A 248 -20.41 -5.26 4.54
CA VAL A 248 -21.31 -5.75 3.48
C VAL A 248 -22.67 -6.01 4.11
N CYS A 249 -23.71 -5.39 3.57
CA CYS A 249 -25.08 -5.59 4.03
C CYS A 249 -25.90 -6.31 2.96
N ASP A 250 -26.66 -7.31 3.37
CA ASP A 250 -27.75 -7.89 2.58
C ASP A 250 -29.11 -7.41 3.13
N SER A 251 -30.21 -8.00 2.67
CA SER A 251 -31.56 -7.62 3.12
C SER A 251 -31.84 -7.92 4.59
N ALA A 252 -31.02 -8.75 5.25
CA ALA A 252 -31.27 -9.27 6.59
C ALA A 252 -30.19 -8.86 7.62
N SER A 253 -28.93 -8.66 7.20
CA SER A 253 -27.82 -8.38 8.11
C SER A 253 -26.68 -7.63 7.45
N CYS A 254 -25.83 -7.01 8.28
CA CYS A 254 -24.56 -6.44 7.87
C CYS A 254 -23.43 -7.21 8.53
N GLN A 255 -22.45 -7.65 7.74
CA GLN A 255 -21.27 -8.38 8.20
C GLN A 255 -20.00 -7.64 7.83
N LEU A 256 -18.98 -7.76 8.67
CA LEU A 256 -17.64 -7.30 8.33
C LEU A 256 -17.01 -8.30 7.37
N ASP A 257 -16.76 -7.84 6.14
CA ASP A 257 -15.90 -8.51 5.19
C ASP A 257 -14.48 -7.98 5.38
N GLN A 258 -13.64 -8.75 6.09
CA GLN A 258 -12.29 -8.33 6.46
C GLN A 258 -11.38 -8.10 5.24
N TYR A 259 -11.70 -8.70 4.10
CA TYR A 259 -10.95 -8.55 2.85
C TYR A 259 -11.70 -7.68 1.83
N GLY A 260 -12.75 -6.98 2.24
CA GLY A 260 -13.64 -6.29 1.31
C GLY A 260 -13.05 -5.09 0.57
N ASP A 261 -11.87 -4.58 0.95
CA ASP A 261 -11.20 -3.49 0.23
C ASP A 261 -10.33 -4.01 -0.94
N LEU A 262 -10.93 -4.11 -2.12
CA LEU A 262 -10.25 -4.49 -3.37
C LEU A 262 -9.24 -3.47 -3.88
N THR A 263 -9.08 -2.33 -3.23
CA THR A 263 -8.04 -1.36 -3.61
C THR A 263 -6.76 -1.56 -2.79
N ASP A 264 -6.83 -2.26 -1.67
CA ASP A 264 -5.68 -2.47 -0.80
C ASP A 264 -5.28 -3.94 -0.82
N PHE A 265 -3.98 -4.24 -0.93
CA PHE A 265 -3.54 -5.62 -0.81
C PHE A 265 -3.72 -6.16 0.61
N MET A 266 -3.94 -5.32 1.63
CA MET A 266 -4.40 -5.78 2.95
C MET A 266 -5.88 -6.18 2.96
N GLY A 267 -6.65 -5.82 1.93
CA GLY A 267 -7.94 -6.43 1.64
C GLY A 267 -7.76 -7.59 0.65
N ALA A 268 -8.71 -7.80 -0.26
CA ALA A 268 -8.59 -8.71 -1.40
C ALA A 268 -8.14 -7.99 -2.68
N GLY A 269 -7.49 -6.83 -2.55
CA GLY A 269 -6.93 -6.11 -3.69
C GLY A 269 -5.71 -6.82 -4.26
N GLY A 270 -5.71 -7.00 -5.58
CA GLY A 270 -4.55 -7.43 -6.35
C GLY A 270 -4.33 -6.52 -7.55
N PRO A 271 -3.12 -6.46 -8.12
CA PRO A 271 -2.91 -5.70 -9.34
C PRO A 271 -3.62 -6.39 -10.52
N ASN A 272 -4.37 -5.62 -11.33
CA ASN A 272 -5.01 -6.13 -12.55
C ASN A 272 -3.99 -6.59 -13.62
N ASP A 273 -2.70 -6.33 -13.40
CA ASP A 273 -1.59 -6.74 -14.24
C ASP A 273 -0.49 -7.32 -13.31
N PRO A 274 0.05 -8.51 -13.55
CA PRO A 274 1.09 -9.12 -12.72
C PRO A 274 2.40 -8.31 -12.64
N ASN A 275 2.56 -7.32 -13.53
CA ASN A 275 3.67 -6.36 -13.54
C ASN A 275 3.32 -5.00 -12.93
N GLY A 276 2.06 -4.75 -12.59
CA GLY A 276 1.61 -3.53 -11.94
C GLY A 276 1.85 -3.55 -10.42
N LEU A 277 1.79 -2.37 -9.81
CA LEU A 277 1.84 -2.19 -8.36
C LEU A 277 0.47 -1.80 -7.83
N LEU A 278 0.01 -2.46 -6.78
CA LEU A 278 -1.11 -2.00 -5.96
C LEU A 278 -0.57 -1.55 -4.61
N CYS A 279 -0.65 -0.27 -4.28
CA CYS A 279 -0.12 0.22 -3.00
C CYS A 279 -1.16 0.15 -1.87
N LEU A 280 -0.71 0.29 -0.63
CA LEU A 280 -1.59 0.40 0.55
C LEU A 280 -2.56 1.58 0.41
N SER A 281 -3.77 1.42 0.92
CA SER A 281 -4.71 2.52 1.14
C SER A 281 -4.13 3.55 2.11
N ALA A 282 -4.68 4.76 2.11
CA ALA A 282 -4.21 5.82 3.01
C ALA A 282 -4.13 5.43 4.50
N PRO A 283 -5.15 4.81 5.14
CA PRO A 283 -5.05 4.45 6.55
C PRO A 283 -3.97 3.40 6.83
N GLN A 284 -3.81 2.39 5.95
CA GLN A 284 -2.77 1.38 6.09
C GLN A 284 -1.37 1.98 5.89
N ALA A 285 -1.20 2.80 4.84
CA ALA A 285 0.05 3.51 4.58
C ALA A 285 0.41 4.47 5.72
N TYR A 286 -0.59 5.10 6.35
CA TYR A 286 -0.38 5.94 7.53
C TYR A 286 0.07 5.10 8.72
N LYS A 287 -0.63 4.01 9.03
CA LYS A 287 -0.24 3.09 10.12
C LYS A 287 1.16 2.53 9.93
N ALA A 288 1.54 2.22 8.69
CA ALA A 288 2.89 1.79 8.33
C ALA A 288 3.93 2.93 8.41
N GLY A 289 3.53 4.19 8.55
CA GLY A 289 4.43 5.36 8.55
C GLY A 289 4.92 5.77 7.16
N TRP A 290 4.34 5.21 6.09
CA TRP A 290 4.73 5.47 4.71
C TRP A 290 4.10 6.76 4.19
N SER A 291 2.90 7.08 4.66
CA SER A 291 2.20 8.33 4.36
C SER A 291 1.99 9.15 5.63
N SER A 292 1.63 10.42 5.46
CA SER A 292 1.25 11.30 6.55
C SER A 292 0.06 12.14 6.09
N PRO A 293 -0.84 12.55 7.00
CA PRO A 293 -1.87 13.52 6.66
C PRO A 293 -1.27 14.77 6.06
N ILE A 294 -1.98 15.38 5.11
CA ILE A 294 -1.60 16.69 4.59
C ILE A 294 -1.80 17.70 5.73
N ASN A 295 -0.77 18.49 6.03
CA ASN A 295 -0.87 19.51 7.07
C ASN A 295 -1.96 20.53 6.71
N GLY A 296 -2.91 20.76 7.62
CA GLY A 296 -4.12 21.57 7.36
C GLY A 296 -5.17 20.89 6.46
N GLY A 297 -4.96 19.64 6.07
CA GLY A 297 -5.94 18.78 5.41
C GLY A 297 -6.84 18.01 6.39
N GLU A 298 -6.61 18.19 7.69
CA GLU A 298 -7.51 17.74 8.74
C GLU A 298 -8.82 18.52 8.62
N VAL A 299 -9.87 17.84 8.17
CA VAL A 299 -11.21 18.39 8.22
C VAL A 299 -11.81 17.94 9.54
N LYS A 300 -12.05 18.88 10.47
CA LYS A 300 -12.74 18.53 11.70
C LYS A 300 -14.16 18.13 11.33
N PHE A 301 -14.73 17.22 12.11
CA PHE A 301 -16.12 16.86 11.95
C PHE A 301 -17.06 18.08 12.09
N THR A 302 -16.67 19.09 12.86
CA THR A 302 -17.36 20.40 12.96
C THR A 302 -17.29 21.23 11.67
N ASP A 303 -16.32 20.96 10.81
CA ASP A 303 -16.15 21.62 9.52
C ASP A 303 -17.00 20.94 8.43
N LEU A 304 -17.58 19.77 8.73
CA LEU A 304 -18.52 19.03 7.88
C LEU A 304 -19.94 19.26 8.41
N ALA A 305 -20.74 20.04 7.69
CA ALA A 305 -22.14 20.28 8.05
C ALA A 305 -22.97 18.98 7.98
N ILE A 306 -23.83 18.76 8.98
CA ILE A 306 -24.75 17.62 9.05
C ILE A 306 -26.06 17.97 8.34
N GLY A 307 -26.45 17.19 7.32
CA GLY A 307 -27.81 17.12 6.77
C GLY A 307 -28.29 18.33 5.94
N GLY A 308 -28.61 18.06 4.66
CA GLY A 308 -29.53 18.86 3.85
C GLY A 308 -29.29 18.78 2.33
N ALA A 309 -30.32 18.40 1.55
CA ALA A 309 -30.33 18.03 0.13
C ALA A 309 -29.55 18.90 -0.89
N PHE A 310 -29.27 18.20 -1.99
CA PHE A 310 -28.39 18.45 -3.12
C PHE A 310 -28.59 19.80 -3.83
N ASP A 311 -27.50 20.59 -3.90
CA ASP A 311 -27.05 21.11 -5.20
C ASP A 311 -25.52 21.35 -5.24
N ASP A 312 -24.94 20.82 -6.32
CA ASP A 312 -23.61 21.00 -6.90
C ASP A 312 -22.45 21.47 -6.01
N ASN A 313 -21.59 20.51 -5.60
CA ASN A 313 -20.20 20.68 -5.12
C ASN A 313 -19.95 20.54 -3.60
N LYS A 314 -20.63 19.65 -2.87
CA LYS A 314 -20.27 19.28 -1.48
C LYS A 314 -20.34 17.77 -1.23
N PHE A 315 -19.43 17.23 -0.43
CA PHE A 315 -19.51 15.83 0.02
C PHE A 315 -20.38 15.74 1.29
N VAL A 316 -21.44 14.94 1.22
CA VAL A 316 -22.24 14.53 2.39
C VAL A 316 -21.71 13.17 2.82
N LEU A 317 -21.21 13.06 4.06
CA LEU A 317 -20.84 11.75 4.61
C LEU A 317 -22.11 11.02 5.08
N PRO A 318 -22.20 9.68 4.95
CA PRO A 318 -23.36 8.89 5.44
C PRO A 318 -23.65 9.15 6.92
N ALA A 319 -24.86 8.91 7.43
CA ALA A 319 -25.15 9.06 8.88
C ALA A 319 -24.31 8.10 9.77
N ALA A 320 -23.88 6.96 9.22
CA ALA A 320 -22.87 6.09 9.83
C ALA A 320 -21.56 6.85 10.11
N ALA A 321 -21.36 7.98 9.44
CA ALA A 321 -20.17 8.77 9.56
C ALA A 321 -20.05 9.58 10.86
N LEU A 322 -21.13 9.65 11.63
CA LEU A 322 -21.28 10.60 12.73
C LEU A 322 -20.75 10.11 14.09
N ARG A 323 -20.07 8.96 14.12
CA ARG A 323 -19.38 8.49 15.33
C ARG A 323 -18.03 9.22 15.50
N GLN A 324 -17.57 9.39 16.75
CA GLN A 324 -16.24 9.96 17.09
C GLN A 324 -15.11 9.05 16.61
N VAL A 325 -14.93 8.96 15.29
CA VAL A 325 -13.96 8.08 14.65
C VAL A 325 -13.20 8.89 13.61
N VAL A 326 -11.89 8.74 13.58
CA VAL A 326 -11.04 9.39 12.57
C VAL A 326 -11.37 8.81 11.20
N ARG A 327 -11.57 9.69 10.23
CA ARG A 327 -11.86 9.35 8.83
C ARG A 327 -10.74 9.79 7.93
N TRP A 328 -10.41 8.92 6.99
CA TRP A 328 -9.35 9.13 6.02
C TRP A 328 -9.99 9.27 4.65
N CYS A 329 -9.78 10.42 4.01
CA CYS A 329 -10.16 10.62 2.61
C CYS A 329 -8.88 10.65 1.77
N HIS A 330 -8.83 9.86 0.71
CA HIS A 330 -7.71 9.90 -0.22
C HIS A 330 -8.14 9.66 -1.66
N VAL A 331 -7.34 10.18 -2.59
CA VAL A 331 -7.55 10.01 -4.02
C VAL A 331 -6.49 9.05 -4.54
N ARG A 332 -6.93 8.04 -5.30
CA ARG A 332 -6.00 7.12 -5.97
C ARG A 332 -6.02 7.38 -7.45
N VAL A 333 -4.84 7.56 -8.02
CA VAL A 333 -4.66 7.78 -9.46
C VAL A 333 -3.62 6.80 -9.94
N ARG A 334 -4.03 5.88 -10.82
CA ARG A 334 -3.14 4.94 -11.48
C ARG A 334 -2.06 5.73 -12.23
N GLN A 335 -0.80 5.50 -11.87
CA GLN A 335 0.32 6.06 -12.62
C GLN A 335 0.70 5.18 -13.81
N PRO A 336 1.37 5.74 -14.84
CA PRO A 336 1.86 4.98 -15.97
C PRO A 336 2.75 3.80 -15.57
N LYS A 337 2.76 2.75 -16.41
CA LYS A 337 3.60 1.56 -16.25
C LYS A 337 5.00 1.72 -16.86
N THR A 338 5.17 2.70 -17.74
CA THR A 338 6.38 2.88 -18.54
C THR A 338 7.06 4.22 -18.20
N PRO A 339 8.41 4.24 -18.13
CA PRO A 339 9.34 3.12 -18.34
C PRO A 339 9.40 2.11 -17.18
N THR A 340 8.93 2.48 -16.00
CA THR A 340 8.85 1.63 -14.79
C THR A 340 7.48 1.78 -14.13
N PRO A 341 6.93 0.75 -13.49
CA PRO A 341 5.63 0.82 -12.82
C PRO A 341 5.59 1.92 -11.76
N GLY A 342 4.70 2.89 -11.94
CA GLY A 342 4.44 3.93 -10.96
C GLY A 342 3.49 3.48 -9.84
N PHE A 343 3.21 4.41 -8.93
CA PHE A 343 2.25 4.23 -7.84
C PHE A 343 0.89 3.80 -8.38
N ASP A 344 0.32 2.74 -7.82
CA ASP A 344 -0.98 2.20 -8.23
C ASP A 344 -1.09 1.84 -9.72
N SER A 345 0.02 1.57 -10.39
CA SER A 345 0.03 1.16 -11.80
C SER A 345 -0.75 -0.13 -12.09
N GLY A 346 -0.99 -0.95 -11.07
CA GLY A 346 -1.83 -2.15 -11.09
C GLY A 346 -3.27 -1.94 -10.62
N LEU A 347 -3.63 -0.76 -10.09
CA LEU A 347 -4.99 -0.47 -9.60
C LEU A 347 -6.02 -0.63 -10.72
N GLY A 348 -7.12 -1.34 -10.49
CA GLY A 348 -8.15 -1.56 -11.53
C GLY A 348 -8.76 -0.29 -12.11
N ASP A 349 -9.23 -0.36 -13.37
CA ASP A 349 -9.77 0.81 -14.08
C ASP A 349 -10.98 1.38 -13.36
N ASP A 350 -11.78 0.49 -12.77
CA ASP A 350 -12.95 0.83 -11.98
C ASP A 350 -12.60 1.61 -10.72
N TYR A 351 -11.34 1.61 -10.26
CA TYR A 351 -10.90 2.33 -9.06
C TYR A 351 -10.05 3.58 -9.37
N ASN A 352 -9.63 3.75 -10.62
CA ASN A 352 -8.70 4.80 -11.02
C ASN A 352 -9.36 6.19 -11.00
N GLY A 353 -8.72 7.15 -10.31
CA GLY A 353 -9.16 8.54 -10.28
C GLY A 353 -10.33 8.80 -9.35
N ARG A 354 -10.63 7.88 -8.41
CA ARG A 354 -11.72 8.00 -7.45
C ARG A 354 -11.23 8.46 -6.07
N VAL A 355 -12.17 8.96 -5.27
CA VAL A 355 -11.95 9.31 -3.87
C VAL A 355 -12.44 8.16 -3.01
N PHE A 356 -11.61 7.70 -2.09
CA PHE A 356 -11.93 6.62 -1.16
C PHE A 356 -12.03 7.19 0.25
N VAL A 357 -13.11 6.83 0.95
CA VAL A 357 -13.35 7.22 2.34
C VAL A 357 -13.21 5.99 3.20
N HIS A 358 -12.23 6.01 4.10
CA HIS A 358 -11.99 4.97 5.08
C HIS A 358 -12.27 5.47 6.50
N GLU A 359 -12.76 4.57 7.35
CA GLU A 359 -12.82 4.76 8.79
C GLU A 359 -11.64 4.03 9.42
N PHE A 360 -10.81 4.76 10.18
CA PHE A 360 -9.65 4.18 10.85
C PHE A 360 -9.18 5.07 12.00
N ASN A 361 -9.14 4.53 13.21
CA ASN A 361 -8.96 5.30 14.44
C ASN A 361 -7.63 5.07 15.15
N GLU A 362 -6.67 4.44 14.50
CA GLU A 362 -5.36 4.23 15.11
C GLU A 362 -4.36 5.31 14.74
N THR A 363 -3.27 5.33 15.48
CA THR A 363 -2.12 6.19 15.22
C THR A 363 -1.02 5.39 14.54
N ALA A 364 -0.23 6.06 13.70
CA ALA A 364 1.05 5.57 13.23
C ALA A 364 2.00 5.46 14.43
N ASP A 365 1.94 4.34 15.12
CA ASP A 365 2.77 4.00 16.28
C ASP A 365 3.39 2.60 16.13
N ASN A 366 4.35 2.29 17.00
CA ASN A 366 5.04 1.00 16.99
C ASN A 366 4.16 -0.17 17.47
N LYS A 367 2.87 0.06 17.73
CA LYS A 367 1.96 -1.00 18.17
C LYS A 367 1.34 -1.69 16.94
N PRO A 368 1.11 -3.01 17.00
CA PRO A 368 0.26 -3.67 16.02
C PRO A 368 -1.13 -3.06 16.03
N SER A 369 -1.82 -3.11 14.89
CA SER A 369 -3.22 -2.71 14.78
C SER A 369 -4.13 -3.70 15.51
N ASP A 370 -5.23 -3.17 16.05
CA ASP A 370 -6.33 -3.95 16.57
C ASP A 370 -6.98 -4.69 15.41
N GLN A 371 -6.68 -5.98 15.30
CA GLN A 371 -7.17 -6.85 14.22
C GLN A 371 -8.71 -6.94 14.20
N ARG A 372 -9.39 -6.57 15.29
CA ARG A 372 -10.85 -6.52 15.38
C ARG A 372 -11.45 -5.21 14.88
N LYS A 373 -10.62 -4.19 14.64
CA LYS A 373 -11.01 -2.87 14.14
C LYS A 373 -10.11 -2.46 12.96
N PRO A 374 -10.07 -3.27 11.88
CA PRO A 374 -9.29 -2.94 10.70
C PRO A 374 -9.73 -1.60 10.10
N PRO A 375 -8.89 -0.94 9.28
CA PRO A 375 -9.38 0.09 8.36
C PRO A 375 -10.58 -0.42 7.57
N LEU A 376 -11.66 0.36 7.57
CA LEU A 376 -12.88 0.01 6.86
C LEU A 376 -13.15 1.02 5.75
N ILE A 377 -13.22 0.57 4.50
CA ILE A 377 -13.75 1.42 3.44
C ILE A 377 -15.25 1.65 3.70
N GLN A 378 -15.62 2.92 3.83
CA GLN A 378 -16.99 3.39 4.07
C GLN A 378 -17.68 3.75 2.75
N GLY A 379 -16.90 4.16 1.75
CA GLY A 379 -17.42 4.42 0.43
C GLY A 379 -16.39 4.94 -0.56
N ILE A 380 -16.83 4.98 -1.82
CA ILE A 380 -16.10 5.53 -2.95
C ILE A 380 -16.93 6.70 -3.47
N LEU A 381 -16.32 7.88 -3.61
CA LEU A 381 -16.98 9.05 -4.16
C LEU A 381 -16.67 9.09 -5.65
N ASP A 382 -17.74 8.99 -6.44
CA ASP A 382 -17.64 8.91 -7.88
C ASP A 382 -17.47 10.28 -8.52
N VAL A 383 -16.62 10.31 -9.54
CA VAL A 383 -16.60 11.38 -10.52
C VAL A 383 -17.58 10.98 -11.60
N LYS A 384 -18.79 11.54 -11.55
CA LYS A 384 -19.79 11.38 -12.62
C LYS A 384 -19.15 11.70 -13.96
N ASP A 385 -19.45 10.89 -14.98
CA ASP A 385 -19.00 11.17 -16.34
C ASP A 385 -19.70 12.44 -16.89
N SER A 386 -19.34 12.84 -18.11
CA SER A 386 -19.97 13.99 -18.78
C SER A 386 -21.47 13.81 -19.03
N ALA A 387 -22.00 12.59 -18.91
CA ALA A 387 -23.42 12.27 -19.00
C ALA A 387 -24.10 12.18 -17.62
N GLY A 388 -23.38 12.50 -16.54
CA GLY A 388 -23.90 12.48 -15.18
C GLY A 388 -24.03 11.07 -14.57
N LYS A 389 -23.50 10.03 -15.23
CA LYS A 389 -23.61 8.65 -14.78
C LYS A 389 -22.42 8.27 -13.89
N SER A 390 -22.70 7.57 -12.81
CA SER A 390 -21.70 6.87 -11.99
C SER A 390 -21.18 5.67 -12.78
N PRO A 391 -19.85 5.46 -12.90
CA PRO A 391 -19.34 4.29 -13.58
C PRO A 391 -19.59 3.04 -12.73
N ILE A 392 -20.21 2.01 -13.32
CA ILE A 392 -20.51 0.72 -12.68
C ILE A 392 -19.19 0.10 -12.18
N LEU A 393 -19.09 -0.09 -10.87
CA LEU A 393 -17.99 -0.85 -10.27
C LEU A 393 -18.20 -2.35 -10.56
N LYS A 394 -17.19 -3.03 -11.10
CA LYS A 394 -17.25 -4.49 -11.24
C LYS A 394 -17.06 -5.16 -9.87
N GLY A 395 -17.80 -6.25 -9.65
CA GLY A 395 -17.77 -7.05 -8.42
C GLY A 395 -18.96 -6.78 -7.50
N THR A 396 -19.12 -7.59 -6.46
CA THR A 396 -20.13 -7.45 -5.38
C THR A 396 -19.86 -6.25 -4.46
N TRP A 397 -19.28 -5.17 -5.00
CA TRP A 397 -19.53 -3.84 -4.48
C TRP A 397 -20.95 -3.53 -4.89
N GLY A 398 -21.91 -4.03 -4.08
CA GLY A 398 -23.29 -3.59 -4.19
C GLY A 398 -23.23 -2.08 -4.37
N VAL A 399 -23.87 -1.59 -5.44
CA VAL A 399 -23.88 -0.17 -5.78
C VAL A 399 -24.13 0.58 -4.49
N LEU A 400 -23.12 1.31 -3.98
CA LEU A 400 -23.41 2.28 -2.94
C LEU A 400 -24.38 3.22 -3.62
N PRO A 401 -25.65 3.27 -3.17
CA PRO A 401 -26.68 3.96 -3.92
C PRO A 401 -26.19 5.36 -4.24
N ASP A 402 -26.37 5.78 -5.50
CA ASP A 402 -25.96 7.09 -6.02
C ASP A 402 -26.53 8.29 -5.23
N THR A 403 -27.40 8.00 -4.26
CA THR A 403 -28.13 8.94 -3.40
C THR A 403 -28.24 8.42 -1.98
N PHE A 404 -27.54 9.05 -1.03
CA PHE A 404 -28.09 9.27 0.30
C PHE A 404 -28.96 10.53 0.23
N THR A 405 -30.27 10.38 0.07
CA THR A 405 -31.21 11.52 0.12
C THR A 405 -31.65 11.76 1.56
N TYR A 406 -31.12 12.79 2.22
CA TYR A 406 -31.74 13.38 3.42
C TYR A 406 -32.17 14.82 3.11
N GLY A 407 -33.42 15.14 3.47
CA GLY A 407 -34.11 16.40 3.13
C GLY A 407 -33.36 17.67 3.57
N SER A 408 -33.38 18.70 2.71
CA SER A 408 -32.69 20.00 2.82
C SER A 408 -33.33 21.04 3.72
N VAL A 409 -32.49 21.85 4.37
CA VAL A 409 -32.69 23.29 4.63
C VAL A 409 -31.36 24.06 4.42
N ALA A 410 -31.42 25.33 3.98
CA ALA A 410 -30.38 26.06 3.24
C ALA A 410 -29.29 26.81 4.03
N ASN A 411 -28.17 27.12 3.31
CA ASN A 411 -27.05 28.07 3.53
C ASN A 411 -25.72 27.58 4.19
N LYS A 412 -24.63 27.43 3.37
CA LYS A 412 -23.16 27.74 3.59
C LYS A 412 -22.10 26.65 3.18
N ASN A 413 -21.08 27.09 2.38
CA ASN A 413 -19.68 26.68 1.97
C ASN A 413 -19.09 25.22 2.02
N ALA A 414 -18.20 24.83 1.07
CA ALA A 414 -17.43 23.54 1.01
C ALA A 414 -16.13 23.53 0.13
N PHE A 415 -15.36 22.41 0.17
CA PHE A 415 -14.07 22.10 -0.49
C PHE A 415 -14.19 21.37 -1.85
N ARG A 416 -13.36 21.74 -2.84
CA ARG A 416 -13.44 21.28 -4.24
C ARG A 416 -12.13 20.64 -4.73
N ILE A 417 -12.15 19.37 -5.15
CA ILE A 417 -11.03 18.73 -5.87
C ILE A 417 -11.32 18.83 -7.37
N ARG A 418 -10.73 19.80 -8.07
CA ARG A 418 -10.80 19.86 -9.54
C ARG A 418 -9.70 18.99 -10.14
N ARG A 419 -10.05 17.99 -10.95
CA ARG A 419 -9.11 17.38 -11.89
C ARG A 419 -8.83 18.41 -12.99
N VAL A 420 -7.69 19.08 -12.93
CA VAL A 420 -7.24 19.92 -14.04
C VAL A 420 -6.74 18.98 -15.14
N MET A 421 -7.60 18.66 -16.11
CA MET A 421 -7.13 18.00 -17.33
C MET A 421 -6.26 19.00 -18.08
N MET A 422 -4.99 18.65 -18.29
CA MET A 422 -4.12 19.38 -19.21
C MET A 422 -4.74 19.27 -20.61
N THR A 423 -5.48 20.28 -21.05
CA THR A 423 -5.62 20.51 -22.48
C THR A 423 -4.22 20.84 -22.97
N ARG A 424 -3.63 19.96 -23.79
CA ARG A 424 -2.47 20.35 -24.59
C ARG A 424 -2.87 21.65 -25.29
N PRO A 425 -2.07 22.72 -25.20
CA PRO A 425 -2.34 23.90 -26.01
C PRO A 425 -2.40 23.41 -27.47
N PRO A 426 -3.40 23.85 -28.26
CA PRO A 426 -3.48 23.45 -29.64
C PRO A 426 -2.15 23.78 -30.29
N CYS A 427 -1.48 22.76 -30.83
CA CYS A 427 -0.28 22.94 -31.63
C CYS A 427 -0.54 24.08 -32.60
N CYS A 428 0.29 25.12 -32.51
CA CYS A 428 0.36 26.17 -33.52
C CYS A 428 0.37 25.51 -34.90
N LYS A 429 -0.66 25.81 -35.69
CA LYS A 429 -0.59 25.63 -37.13
C LYS A 429 0.60 26.45 -37.64
N ARG A 430 1.36 25.82 -38.54
CA ARG A 430 2.49 26.35 -39.31
C ARG A 430 2.36 27.85 -39.65
N ALA A 431 3.37 28.65 -39.31
CA ALA A 431 4.09 29.53 -40.24
C ALA A 431 5.28 30.21 -39.53
N LEU A 432 6.49 29.86 -39.99
CA LEU A 432 7.69 30.70 -40.12
C LEU A 432 8.27 31.42 -38.87
N CYS A 433 9.43 30.92 -38.40
CA CYS A 433 10.54 31.77 -37.92
C CYS A 433 11.08 32.61 -39.11
N PRO A 434 11.71 33.79 -38.92
CA PRO A 434 12.70 34.06 -37.86
C PRO A 434 12.72 35.50 -37.27
N ALA A 435 13.23 35.65 -36.04
CA ALA A 435 14.25 36.65 -35.65
C ALA A 435 14.25 36.87 -34.13
N CYS A 436 15.39 36.58 -33.51
CA CYS A 436 15.87 37.29 -32.33
C CYS A 436 15.97 38.79 -32.65
N VAL A 437 15.50 39.68 -31.78
CA VAL A 437 16.16 40.96 -31.41
C VAL A 437 15.50 41.51 -30.13
N ASP A 438 16.34 41.77 -29.13
CA ASP A 438 16.10 42.64 -27.97
C ASP A 438 15.66 44.06 -28.37
N ALA A 439 14.67 44.65 -27.70
CA ALA A 439 14.70 46.09 -27.37
C ALA A 439 13.67 46.48 -26.31
N ARG A 440 14.12 47.41 -25.47
CA ARG A 440 13.54 48.02 -24.25
C ARG A 440 12.39 49.02 -24.52
N PRO A 441 11.75 49.57 -23.45
CA PRO A 441 10.48 50.29 -23.53
C PRO A 441 10.65 51.80 -23.78
N SER A 442 9.63 52.42 -24.36
CA SER A 442 9.42 53.87 -24.27
C SER A 442 7.94 54.23 -24.16
N THR A 443 7.68 55.09 -23.19
CA THR A 443 6.47 55.83 -22.82
C THR A 443 5.95 56.77 -23.93
N PRO A 444 4.74 57.35 -23.76
CA PRO A 444 3.95 57.93 -24.85
C PRO A 444 4.24 59.41 -25.10
N THR A 445 3.99 59.87 -26.33
CA THR A 445 3.68 61.26 -26.64
C THR A 445 2.44 61.35 -27.53
N THR A 446 1.47 62.10 -26.98
CA THR A 446 0.36 62.86 -27.56
C THR A 446 0.27 63.03 -29.07
N HIS A 447 -0.95 62.85 -29.58
CA HIS A 447 -1.70 63.91 -30.27
C HIS A 447 -3.13 63.97 -29.73
#